data_AF-A0A7X3GHA2-F1
#
_entry.id   AF-A0A7X3GHA2-F1
#
_cell.length_a   1.000
_cell.length_b   1.000
_cell.length_c   1.000
_cell.angle_alpha   90.00
_cell.angle_beta   90.00
_cell.angle_gamma   90.00
#
_symmetry.space_group_name_H-M   'P 1'
#
loop_
_entity.id
_entity.type
_entity.pdbx_description
1 polymer ?
#
loop_
_entity_poly.entity_id
_entity_poly.type
_entity_poly.pdbx_seq_one_letter_code
_entity_poly.pdbx_strand_id
1 'polypeptide(L)' 'MENQLLERVEKLRGIMVDAVLNRQTFQHREVLHLSQMLDTLIVQAQTEQHRTRVLTRASTEEE' A
#
# COMPACT_ATOMS: atom_id res chain seq x y z
N MET A 1 13.50 -4.10 4.05
CA MET A 1 12.70 -2.85 3.90
C MET A 1 11.25 -3.13 3.52
N GLU A 2 10.91 -4.32 2.99
CA GLU A 2 9.54 -4.70 2.60
C GLU A 2 8.51 -4.64 3.76
N ASN A 3 8.90 -5.04 4.98
CA ASN A 3 8.02 -5.02 6.15
C ASN A 3 7.55 -3.61 6.56
N GLN A 4 8.38 -2.58 6.36
CA GLN A 4 8.03 -1.20 6.78
C GLN A 4 6.96 -0.59 5.88
N LEU A 5 6.97 -0.94 4.59
CA LEU A 5 5.99 -0.45 3.63
C LEU A 5 4.64 -1.13 3.84
N LEU A 6 4.66 -2.45 4.08
CA LEU A 6 3.47 -3.22 4.43
C LEU A 6 2.82 -2.71 5.73
N GLU A 7 3.61 -2.45 6.76
CA GLU A 7 3.14 -1.88 8.03
C GLU A 7 2.48 -0.50 7.83
N ARG A 8 3.06 0.33 6.94
CA ARG A 8 2.52 1.65 6.63
C ARG A 8 1.20 1.58 5.85
N VAL A 9 1.06 0.60 4.97
CA VAL A 9 -0.19 0.31 4.24
C VAL A 9 -1.28 -0.12 5.23
N GLU A 10 -1.01 -1.09 6.10
CA GLU A 10 -1.99 -1.56 7.10
C GLU A 10 -2.39 -0.48 8.09
N LYS A 11 -1.43 0.36 8.54
CA LYS A 11 -1.73 1.50 9.42
C LYS A 11 -2.68 2.50 8.75
N LEU A 12 -2.42 2.84 7.48
CA LEU A 12 -3.25 3.78 6.74
C LEU A 12 -4.64 3.19 6.45
N ARG A 13 -4.71 1.88 6.18
CA ARG A 13 -5.95 1.13 6.03
C ARG A 13 -6.80 1.17 7.31
N GLY A 14 -6.19 0.98 8.48
CA GLY A 14 -6.87 1.10 9.77
C GLY A 14 -7.51 2.49 9.96
N ILE A 15 -6.75 3.55 9.68
CA ILE A 15 -7.24 4.93 9.77
C ILE A 15 -8.43 5.17 8.81
N MET A 16 -8.36 4.63 7.59
CA MET A 16 -9.45 4.74 6.62
C MET A 16 -10.72 4.02 7.09
N VAL A 17 -10.59 2.80 7.65
CA VAL A 17 -11.72 2.03 8.19
C VAL A 17 -12.36 2.77 9.36
N ASP A 18 -11.56 3.29 10.28
CA ASP A 18 -12.07 4.07 11.41
C ASP A 18 -12.78 5.35 10.94
N ALA A 19 -12.24 6.04 9.93
CA ALA A 19 -12.88 7.22 9.34
C ALA A 19 -14.23 6.87 8.69
N VAL A 20 -14.32 5.74 7.98
CA VAL A 20 -15.58 5.25 7.40
C VAL A 20 -16.60 4.92 8.48
N LEU A 21 -16.18 4.17 9.51
CA LEU A 21 -17.05 3.76 10.60
C LEU A 21 -17.60 4.97 11.37
N ASN A 22 -16.76 5.99 11.60
CA ASN A 22 -17.15 7.22 12.28
C ASN A 22 -18.07 8.10 11.42
N ARG A 23 -17.84 8.18 10.11
CA ARG A 23 -18.64 9.04 9.20
C ARG A 23 -19.88 8.32 8.65
N GLN A 24 -19.97 7.00 8.77
CA GLN A 24 -20.98 6.12 8.18
C GLN A 24 -21.12 6.27 6.66
N THR A 25 -20.10 6.79 5.99
CA THR A 25 -20.11 6.98 4.54
C THR A 25 -18.70 6.90 3.97
N PHE A 26 -18.58 6.23 2.83
CA PHE A 26 -17.34 6.17 2.06
C PHE A 26 -17.12 7.44 1.21
N GLN A 27 -18.15 8.27 1.05
CA GLN A 27 -18.09 9.47 0.20
C GLN A 27 -17.57 10.71 0.94
N HIS A 28 -17.24 10.59 2.23
CA HIS A 28 -16.68 11.70 2.97
C HIS A 28 -15.32 12.08 2.37
N ARG A 29 -15.07 13.37 2.18
CA ARG A 29 -13.83 13.89 1.57
C ARG A 29 -12.57 13.34 2.24
N GLU A 30 -12.61 13.18 3.56
CA GLU A 30 -11.54 12.59 4.37
C GLU A 30 -11.28 11.12 4.01
N VAL A 31 -12.34 10.31 3.89
CA VAL A 31 -12.24 8.90 3.49
C VAL A 31 -11.72 8.76 2.07
N LEU A 32 -12.21 9.60 1.15
CA LEU A 32 -11.75 9.61 -0.24
C LEU A 32 -10.26 9.96 -0.33
N HIS A 33 -9.80 10.93 0.46
CA HIS A 33 -8.38 11.29 0.52
C HIS A 33 -7.52 10.15 1.08
N LEU A 34 -7.98 9.50 2.16
CA LEU A 34 -7.30 8.35 2.74
C LEU A 34 -7.23 7.17 1.77
N SER A 35 -8.28 6.92 1.00
CA SER A 35 -8.30 5.88 -0.05
C SER A 35 -7.26 6.16 -1.12
N GLN A 36 -7.19 7.39 -1.64
CA GLN A 36 -6.21 7.76 -2.67
C GLN A 36 -4.76 7.62 -2.18
N MET A 37 -4.51 7.97 -0.92
CA MET A 37 -3.20 7.77 -0.29
C MET A 37 -2.87 6.28 -0.14
N LEU A 38 -3.86 5.46 0.23
CA LEU A 38 -3.69 4.01 0.35
C LEU A 38 -3.34 3.37 -1.00
N ASP A 39 -4.07 3.73 -2.04
CA ASP A 39 -3.84 3.24 -3.40
C ASP A 39 -2.43 3.56 -3.89
N THR A 40 -1.94 4.77 -3.60
CA THR A 40 -0.58 5.20 -3.95
C THR A 40 0.48 4.33 -3.25
N LEU A 41 0.30 4.04 -1.96
CA LEU A 41 1.21 3.20 -1.20
C LEU A 41 1.18 1.74 -1.67
N ILE A 42 0.01 1.22 -2.04
CA ILE A 42 -0.14 -0.13 -2.59
C ILE A 42 0.62 -0.25 -3.91
N VAL A 43 0.46 0.69 -4.83
CA VAL A 43 1.17 0.69 -6.11
C VAL A 43 2.68 0.78 -5.91
N GLN A 44 3.14 1.63 -4.98
CA GLN A 44 4.56 1.70 -4.62
C GLN A 44 5.08 0.37 -4.06
N ALA A 45 4.32 -0.28 -3.16
CA ALA A 45 4.69 -1.57 -2.61
C ALA A 45 4.77 -2.67 -3.66
N GLN A 46 3.78 -2.73 -4.55
CA GLN A 46 3.76 -3.69 -5.64
C GLN A 46 4.91 -3.45 -6.62
N THR A 47 5.21 -2.19 -6.94
CA THR A 47 6.33 -1.82 -7.83
C THR A 47 7.67 -2.24 -7.24
N GLU A 48 7.89 -1.99 -5.94
CA GLU A 48 9.10 -2.40 -5.24
C GLU A 48 9.23 -3.93 -5.16
N GLN A 49 8.12 -4.64 -4.92
CA GLN A 49 8.10 -6.10 -4.94
C GLN A 49 8.42 -6.65 -6.34
N HIS A 50 7.88 -6.04 -7.40
CA HIS A 50 8.15 -6.45 -8.77
C HIS A 50 9.62 -6.21 -9.13
N ARG A 51 10.18 -5.06 -8.74
CA ARG A 51 11.58 -4.74 -8.96
C ARG A 51 12.52 -5.71 -8.25
N THR A 52 12.23 -6.03 -6.99
CA THR A 52 12.99 -7.00 -6.21
C THR A 52 12.92 -8.39 -6.84
N ARG A 53 11.73 -8.84 -7.27
CA ARG A 53 11.54 -10.13 -7.95
C ARG A 53 12.30 -10.24 -9.26
N VAL A 54 12.30 -9.18 -10.08
CA VAL A 54 13.04 -9.13 -11.34
C VAL A 54 14.56 -9.20 -11.10
N LEU A 55 15.08 -8.50 -10.08
CA LEU A 55 16.49 -8.58 -9.72
C LEU A 55 16.90 -9.97 -9.23
N THR A 56 16.10 -10.62 -8.38
CA THR A 56 16.38 -12.01 -7.95
C THR A 56 16.32 -13.03 -9.08
N ARG A 57 15.50 -12.81 -10.12
CA ARG A 57 15.44 -13.70 -11.29
C ARG A 57 16.63 -13.50 -12.22
N ALA A 58 17.08 -12.25 -12.40
CA ALA A 58 18.26 -11.93 -13.19
C ALA A 58 19.54 -12.52 -12.56
N SER A 59 19.65 -12.56 -11.23
CA SER A 59 20.79 -13.17 -10.53
C SER A 59 20.81 -14.70 -10.54
N THR A 60 19.72 -15.37 -10.95
CA THR A 60 19.66 -16.85 -11.07
C THR A 60 19.85 -17.36 -12.50
N GLU A 61 19.89 -16.47 -13.49
CA GLU A 61 20.09 -16.82 -14.91
C GLU A 61 21.54 -16.55 -15.38
N GLU A 62 22.42 -16.05 -14.49
CA GLU A 62 23.87 -15.91 -14.68
C GLU A 62 24.65 -16.88 -13.75
N GLU A 63 24.44 -18.18 -13.87
CA GLU A 63 25.38 -19.20 -13.32
C GLU A 63 25.46 -20.45 -14.23
#